data_AF-A0AAP0IGJ3-F1
#
_entry.id   AF-A0AAP0IGJ3-F1
#
_cell.length_a   1.000
_cell.length_b   1.000
_cell.length_c   1.000
_cell.angle_alpha   90.00
_cell.angle_beta   90.00
_cell.angle_gamma   90.00
#
_symmetry.space_group_name_H-M   'P 1'
#
loop_
_entity.id
_entity.type
_entity.pdbx_description
1 polymer ?
#
loop_
_entity_poly.entity_id
_entity_poly.type
_entity_poly.pdbx_seq_one_letter_code
_entity_poly.pdbx_strand_id
1 'polypeptide(L)'
;MAAALAQPPRSSSKTESYVDNKRKDDIRQANIVAAQAVADAVRTSLGPKGMDKMISTASAEVIITNDGATILNKMEVLQPAAKMLVELSKSQDIVAGDGTTTVVVIAGALLKQCLTLLTNGIHPTVISDSLHKAAQKAVEVLTAMAVPVELSDRESLIKSASTSLNSKVVSQYSTLLAPLAVDAVLSVVDPAKPDLVDLRDVKIVKKLGGTVDDTELVKGLVFDKKVSHSAGGLTRVENAKIGVIQFQISPPKTDIEQSIVVSDYTQMDRILKEERNYILGIIKKIKATGCNALLIQKSILRDAVTDLSLHYLAKAKILVVKDVERDEIEFITKTLNCLPIANIEHFREEKLGRADCVEEVSLGDGGKIVKITGIKDMGRTTTVLVRGSNQLVIDEAERSLHDALCVIRCLVSKRFLIAGGGAPEIELSRQLGAWAKVLQGMESYCVRSFAEALEVIPYTLAENAGLNPITIVTELRNRHAQGEINAGINVRKGQITNILEENVIQPLLVSTSAITLATECVRMILKIDDIITYGYLPVIRTGSIARIIIALLAMCRSVVYTFPHYDVTRLRLVVRVAYALLQSETVLRIFGKKETSGFLKVVERMLMALNDSNDELSMDGFEQQILKGF
;
A
#
# COMPACT_ATOMS: atom_id res chain seq x y z
N MET A 1 -58.11 27.86 -1.94
CA MET A 1 -58.68 26.52 -2.23
C MET A 1 -57.69 25.81 -3.15
N ALA A 2 -57.14 24.63 -2.90
CA ALA A 2 -57.30 23.67 -1.82
C ALA A 2 -55.96 22.93 -1.63
N ALA A 3 -55.64 22.61 -0.38
CA ALA A 3 -54.50 21.80 0.02
C ALA A 3 -54.68 20.35 -0.43
N ALA A 4 -53.69 19.78 -1.12
CA ALA A 4 -53.57 18.34 -1.30
C ALA A 4 -52.78 17.77 -0.12
N LEU A 5 -53.51 17.12 0.79
CA LEU A 5 -53.00 16.42 1.97
C LEU A 5 -51.99 15.32 1.60
N ALA A 6 -50.74 15.50 2.02
CA ALA A 6 -49.75 14.43 2.07
C ALA A 6 -50.17 13.39 3.12
N GLN A 7 -50.47 12.16 2.69
CA GLN A 7 -50.66 11.03 3.59
C GLN A 7 -49.32 10.60 4.21
N PRO A 8 -49.26 10.23 5.50
CA PRO A 8 -48.05 9.70 6.12
C PRO A 8 -47.74 8.29 5.59
N PRO A 9 -46.45 7.88 5.49
CA PRO A 9 -46.09 6.56 5.00
C PRO A 9 -46.61 5.48 5.96
N ARG A 10 -47.40 4.55 5.43
CA ARG A 10 -47.85 3.36 6.16
C ARG A 10 -46.63 2.52 6.54
N SER A 11 -46.54 2.16 7.82
CA SER A 11 -45.57 1.21 8.36
C SER A 11 -45.78 -0.18 7.75
N SER A 12 -44.95 -0.55 6.77
CA SER A 12 -44.87 -1.93 6.29
C SER A 12 -44.09 -2.78 7.28
N SER A 13 -44.78 -3.20 8.36
CA SER A 13 -44.40 -4.39 9.12
C SER A 13 -44.90 -5.62 8.37
N LYS A 14 -44.18 -6.00 7.31
CA LYS A 14 -44.27 -7.32 6.71
C LYS A 14 -42.86 -7.82 6.53
N THR A 15 -42.47 -8.73 7.41
CA THR A 15 -41.35 -9.66 7.23
C THR A 15 -41.54 -10.33 5.87
N GLU A 16 -40.78 -9.91 4.87
CA GLU A 16 -40.77 -10.57 3.56
C GLU A 16 -40.06 -11.92 3.69
N SER A 17 -40.82 -12.94 4.09
CA SER A 17 -40.46 -14.33 3.88
C SER A 17 -40.88 -14.72 2.46
N TYR A 18 -40.10 -14.30 1.45
CA TYR A 18 -40.23 -14.77 0.07
C TYR A 18 -38.83 -14.98 -0.57
N VAL A 19 -38.47 -16.26 -0.72
CA VAL A 19 -37.47 -16.87 -1.63
C VAL A 19 -35.98 -16.65 -1.30
N ASP A 20 -35.43 -17.51 -0.45
CA ASP A 20 -33.97 -17.63 -0.21
C ASP A 20 -33.15 -17.89 -1.50
N ASN A 21 -33.73 -18.55 -2.51
CA ASN A 21 -33.03 -18.81 -3.78
C ASN A 21 -32.86 -17.56 -4.65
N LYS A 22 -33.85 -16.65 -4.69
CA LYS A 22 -33.74 -15.41 -5.47
C LYS A 22 -32.67 -14.51 -4.88
N ARG A 23 -32.60 -14.43 -3.54
CA ARG A 23 -31.58 -13.64 -2.84
C ARG A 23 -30.16 -14.10 -3.16
N LYS A 24 -29.91 -15.41 -3.28
CA LYS A 24 -28.58 -15.95 -3.62
C LYS A 24 -28.16 -15.62 -5.05
N ASP A 25 -29.07 -15.77 -6.01
CA ASP A 25 -28.79 -15.44 -7.41
C ASP A 25 -28.60 -13.93 -7.58
N ASP A 26 -29.40 -13.11 -6.91
CA ASP A 26 -29.29 -11.65 -6.92
C ASP A 26 -27.95 -11.17 -6.33
N ILE A 27 -27.45 -11.79 -5.26
CA ILE A 27 -26.16 -11.43 -4.65
C ILE A 27 -24.98 -11.74 -5.57
N ARG A 28 -24.97 -12.92 -6.22
CA ARG A 28 -23.91 -13.29 -7.16
C ARG A 28 -23.88 -12.33 -8.35
N GLN A 29 -25.05 -12.01 -8.89
CA GLN A 29 -25.16 -11.04 -9.97
C GLN A 29 -24.65 -9.65 -9.53
N ALA A 30 -25.06 -9.18 -8.34
CA ALA A 30 -24.59 -7.90 -7.80
C ALA A 30 -23.07 -7.86 -7.60
N ASN A 31 -22.47 -8.95 -7.13
CA ASN A 31 -21.02 -9.07 -6.97
C ASN A 31 -20.29 -9.04 -8.31
N ILE A 32 -20.81 -9.78 -9.30
CA ILE A 32 -20.25 -9.82 -10.65
C ILE A 32 -20.31 -8.44 -11.31
N VAL A 33 -21.45 -7.75 -11.26
CA VAL A 33 -21.62 -6.43 -11.88
C VAL A 33 -20.69 -5.39 -11.25
N ALA A 34 -20.54 -5.41 -9.93
CA ALA A 34 -19.63 -4.50 -9.24
C ALA A 34 -18.15 -4.74 -9.57
N ALA A 35 -17.75 -6.01 -9.61
CA ALA A 35 -16.40 -6.40 -10.00
C ALA A 35 -16.12 -6.03 -11.48
N GLN A 36 -17.08 -6.23 -12.37
CA GLN A 36 -16.97 -5.80 -13.77
C GLN A 36 -16.81 -4.30 -13.92
N ALA A 37 -17.57 -3.49 -13.18
CA ALA A 37 -17.46 -2.04 -13.22
C ALA A 37 -16.04 -1.56 -12.85
N VAL A 38 -15.41 -2.22 -11.88
CA VAL A 38 -14.00 -1.95 -11.52
C VAL A 38 -13.05 -2.39 -12.64
N ALA A 39 -13.26 -3.56 -13.24
CA ALA A 39 -12.44 -4.00 -14.37
C ALA A 39 -12.54 -3.06 -15.57
N ASP A 40 -13.74 -2.57 -15.91
CA ASP A 40 -13.95 -1.62 -17.00
C ASP A 40 -13.26 -0.26 -16.75
N ALA A 41 -13.20 0.19 -15.50
CA ALA A 41 -12.50 1.43 -15.13
C ALA A 41 -10.98 1.35 -15.43
N VAL A 42 -10.36 0.20 -15.14
CA VAL A 42 -8.92 -0.03 -15.38
C VAL A 42 -8.64 -0.47 -16.82
N ARG A 43 -9.61 -1.07 -17.53
CA ARG A 43 -9.47 -1.55 -18.92
C ARG A 43 -8.88 -0.51 -19.89
N THR A 44 -9.24 0.75 -19.69
CA THR A 44 -8.78 1.88 -20.52
C THR A 44 -7.32 2.28 -20.30
N SER A 45 -6.64 1.74 -19.28
CA SER A 45 -5.18 1.89 -19.11
C SER A 45 -4.39 0.70 -19.69
N LEU A 46 -5.04 -0.33 -20.23
CA LEU A 46 -4.33 -1.51 -20.75
C LEU A 46 -3.56 -1.21 -22.06
N GLY A 47 -2.30 -1.62 -22.11
CA GLY A 47 -1.48 -1.61 -23.32
C GLY A 47 -0.70 -0.31 -23.55
N PRO A 48 0.12 -0.24 -24.61
CA PRO A 48 1.03 0.89 -24.85
C PRO A 48 0.35 2.19 -25.25
N LYS A 49 -0.94 2.13 -25.60
CA LYS A 49 -1.80 3.30 -25.85
C LYS A 49 -2.89 3.44 -24.78
N GLY A 50 -2.71 2.80 -23.63
CA GLY A 50 -3.56 2.98 -22.46
C GLY A 50 -3.49 4.42 -21.96
N MET A 51 -4.61 4.93 -21.45
CA MET A 51 -4.68 6.28 -20.90
C MET A 51 -4.40 6.29 -19.40
N ASP A 52 -3.52 7.19 -18.97
CA ASP A 52 -3.21 7.42 -17.56
C ASP A 52 -4.44 7.90 -16.78
N LYS A 53 -4.49 7.53 -15.50
CA LYS A 53 -5.53 7.96 -14.57
C LYS A 53 -4.97 8.99 -13.61
N MET A 54 -5.67 10.11 -13.52
CA MET A 54 -5.44 11.12 -12.50
C MET A 54 -6.34 10.84 -11.30
N ILE A 55 -5.74 10.58 -10.14
CA ILE A 55 -6.44 10.26 -8.90
C ILE A 55 -6.14 11.39 -7.90
N SER A 56 -7.19 12.09 -7.48
CA SER A 56 -7.11 13.05 -6.39
C SER A 56 -7.50 12.37 -5.09
N THR A 57 -6.59 12.37 -4.13
CA THR A 57 -6.84 11.86 -2.78
C THR A 57 -7.63 12.89 -1.95
N ALA A 58 -8.20 12.46 -0.82
CA ALA A 58 -8.89 13.36 0.13
C ALA A 58 -7.96 14.44 0.72
N SER A 59 -6.64 14.18 0.73
CA SER A 59 -5.59 15.13 1.13
C SER A 59 -5.18 16.12 0.03
N ALA A 60 -5.91 16.16 -1.10
CA ALA A 60 -5.60 16.96 -2.29
C ALA A 60 -4.24 16.64 -2.95
N GLU A 61 -3.63 15.51 -2.63
CA GLU A 61 -2.49 14.98 -3.36
C GLU A 61 -2.99 14.35 -4.67
N VAL A 62 -2.39 14.75 -5.78
CA VAL A 62 -2.72 14.27 -7.12
C VAL A 62 -1.69 13.24 -7.54
N ILE A 63 -2.14 12.04 -7.91
CA ILE A 63 -1.30 10.98 -8.44
C ILE A 63 -1.73 10.71 -9.88
N ILE A 64 -0.77 10.65 -10.79
CA ILE A 64 -0.99 10.26 -12.18
C ILE A 64 -0.30 8.92 -12.39
N THR A 65 -1.04 7.93 -12.88
CA THR A 65 -0.52 6.57 -13.04
C THR A 65 -1.22 5.81 -14.16
N ASN A 66 -0.48 4.94 -14.83
CA ASN A 66 -1.02 3.94 -15.75
C ASN A 66 -1.23 2.57 -15.06
N ASP A 67 -0.42 2.29 -14.03
CA ASP A 67 -0.39 1.00 -13.34
C ASP A 67 -1.72 0.68 -12.63
N GLY A 68 -2.31 -0.46 -12.99
CA GLY A 68 -3.57 -0.93 -12.46
C GLY A 68 -3.55 -1.22 -10.96
N ALA A 69 -2.42 -1.67 -10.40
CA ALA A 69 -2.32 -1.91 -8.96
C ALA A 69 -2.37 -0.60 -8.18
N THR A 70 -1.62 0.40 -8.62
CA THR A 70 -1.64 1.74 -8.02
C THR A 70 -3.03 2.39 -8.13
N ILE A 71 -3.69 2.27 -9.29
CA ILE A 71 -5.06 2.79 -9.49
C ILE A 71 -6.03 2.17 -8.48
N LEU A 72 -6.02 0.84 -8.37
CA LEU A 72 -6.94 0.09 -7.53
C LEU A 72 -6.66 0.28 -6.03
N ASN A 73 -5.40 0.39 -5.64
CA ASN A 73 -5.02 0.62 -4.24
C ASN A 73 -5.41 2.02 -3.73
N LYS A 74 -5.47 3.01 -4.62
CA LYS A 74 -5.86 4.39 -4.28
C LYS A 74 -7.37 4.63 -4.42
N MET A 75 -8.08 3.74 -5.12
CA MET A 75 -9.53 3.82 -5.27
C MET A 75 -10.24 3.30 -4.02
N GLU A 76 -11.13 4.12 -3.45
CA GLU A 76 -11.97 3.69 -2.32
C GLU A 76 -13.13 2.82 -2.82
N VAL A 77 -12.93 1.51 -2.76
CA VAL A 77 -13.94 0.53 -3.16
C VAL A 77 -14.79 0.13 -1.96
N LEU A 78 -16.10 0.38 -2.02
CA LEU A 78 -17.04 0.03 -0.94
C LEU A 78 -17.43 -1.45 -0.95
N GLN A 79 -17.69 -2.02 -2.13
CA GLN A 79 -18.21 -3.37 -2.24
C GLN A 79 -17.12 -4.44 -2.05
N PRO A 80 -17.31 -5.45 -1.18
CA PRO A 80 -16.29 -6.46 -0.89
C PRO A 80 -15.81 -7.24 -2.13
N ALA A 81 -16.71 -7.62 -3.03
CA ALA A 81 -16.34 -8.34 -4.26
C ALA A 81 -15.37 -7.55 -5.15
N ALA A 82 -15.52 -6.22 -5.17
CA ALA A 82 -14.61 -5.37 -5.91
C ALA A 82 -13.27 -5.15 -5.18
N LYS A 83 -13.25 -5.20 -3.84
CA LYS A 83 -11.98 -5.23 -3.07
C LYS A 83 -11.15 -6.48 -3.37
N MET A 84 -11.78 -7.62 -3.66
CA MET A 84 -11.06 -8.82 -4.08
C MET A 84 -10.28 -8.60 -5.39
N LEU A 85 -10.75 -7.75 -6.30
CA LEU A 85 -9.99 -7.38 -7.51
C LEU A 85 -8.80 -6.48 -7.20
N VAL A 86 -8.89 -5.62 -6.17
CA VAL A 86 -7.75 -4.83 -5.67
C VAL A 86 -6.67 -5.76 -5.12
N GLU A 87 -7.04 -6.73 -4.29
CA GLU A 87 -6.13 -7.73 -3.73
C GLU A 87 -5.53 -8.65 -4.82
N LEU A 88 -6.31 -8.98 -5.85
CA LEU A 88 -5.85 -9.71 -7.02
C LEU A 88 -4.72 -8.97 -7.75
N SER A 89 -4.94 -7.69 -8.04
CA SER A 89 -3.93 -6.84 -8.70
C SER A 89 -2.66 -6.72 -7.86
N LYS A 90 -2.81 -6.51 -6.55
CA LYS A 90 -1.69 -6.48 -5.61
C LYS A 90 -0.92 -7.80 -5.53
N SER A 91 -1.61 -8.93 -5.63
CA SER A 91 -0.97 -10.25 -5.64
C SER A 91 -0.16 -10.47 -6.92
N GLN A 92 -0.67 -10.04 -8.07
CA GLN A 92 0.04 -10.06 -9.34
C GLN A 92 1.28 -9.16 -9.31
N ASP A 93 1.17 -7.98 -8.69
CA ASP A 93 2.28 -7.03 -8.51
C ASP A 93 3.43 -7.65 -7.67
N ILE A 94 3.10 -8.35 -6.58
CA ILE A 94 4.12 -8.99 -5.74
C ILE A 94 4.80 -10.17 -6.47
N VAL A 95 4.02 -11.02 -7.15
CA VAL A 95 4.52 -12.26 -7.77
C VAL A 95 5.25 -11.98 -9.08
N ALA A 96 4.62 -11.26 -10.00
CA ALA A 96 5.17 -10.99 -11.32
C ALA A 96 5.67 -9.54 -11.44
N GLY A 97 4.94 -8.59 -10.85
CA GLY A 97 5.24 -7.14 -10.93
C GLY A 97 5.04 -6.52 -12.31
N ASP A 98 4.32 -7.25 -13.18
CA ASP A 98 3.76 -6.74 -14.42
C ASP A 98 2.42 -7.45 -14.67
N GLY A 99 1.59 -6.90 -15.55
CA GLY A 99 0.26 -7.45 -15.88
C GLY A 99 -0.80 -7.22 -14.78
N THR A 100 -0.58 -6.24 -13.90
CA THR A 100 -1.53 -5.82 -12.84
C THR A 100 -2.88 -5.38 -13.42
N THR A 101 -2.88 -4.70 -14.57
CA THR A 101 -4.10 -4.37 -15.30
C THR A 101 -4.70 -5.58 -16.00
N THR A 102 -3.86 -6.39 -16.66
CA THR A 102 -4.27 -7.58 -17.42
C THR A 102 -5.04 -8.58 -16.55
N VAL A 103 -4.54 -8.87 -15.35
CA VAL A 103 -5.17 -9.85 -14.45
C VAL A 103 -6.60 -9.42 -14.04
N VAL A 104 -6.83 -8.12 -13.85
CA VAL A 104 -8.15 -7.58 -13.47
C VAL A 104 -9.11 -7.58 -14.64
N VAL A 105 -8.63 -7.25 -15.85
CA VAL A 105 -9.44 -7.28 -17.08
C VAL A 105 -9.86 -8.73 -17.41
N ILE A 106 -8.95 -9.71 -17.28
CA ILE A 106 -9.28 -11.13 -17.46
C ILE A 106 -10.32 -11.57 -16.43
N ALA A 107 -10.14 -11.23 -15.15
CA ALA A 107 -11.12 -11.58 -14.11
C ALA A 107 -12.51 -10.98 -14.40
N GLY A 108 -12.59 -9.71 -14.82
CA GLY A 108 -13.84 -9.07 -15.22
C GLY A 108 -14.53 -9.75 -16.40
N ALA A 109 -13.76 -10.13 -17.43
CA ALA A 109 -14.27 -10.85 -18.59
C ALA A 109 -14.76 -12.26 -18.24
N LEU A 110 -14.01 -12.99 -17.40
CA LEU A 110 -14.42 -14.29 -16.89
C LEU A 110 -15.73 -14.20 -16.08
N LEU A 111 -15.87 -13.21 -15.21
CA LEU A 111 -17.11 -12.97 -14.47
C LEU A 111 -18.29 -12.66 -15.40
N LYS A 112 -18.06 -11.93 -16.50
CA LYS A 112 -19.08 -11.66 -17.53
C LYS A 112 -19.57 -12.92 -18.21
N GLN A 113 -18.65 -13.80 -18.58
CA GLN A 113 -19.02 -15.07 -19.16
C GLN A 113 -19.71 -16.00 -18.14
N CYS A 114 -19.27 -15.97 -16.88
CA CYS A 114 -19.93 -16.70 -15.81
C CYS A 114 -21.37 -16.23 -15.58
N LEU A 115 -21.65 -14.93 -15.69
CA LEU A 115 -23.00 -14.39 -15.59
C LEU A 115 -23.92 -15.01 -16.65
N THR A 116 -23.46 -15.10 -17.90
CA THR A 116 -24.23 -15.74 -18.98
C THR A 116 -24.48 -17.23 -18.70
N LEU A 117 -23.49 -17.94 -18.17
CA LEU A 117 -23.64 -19.35 -17.79
C LEU A 117 -24.61 -19.55 -16.62
N LEU A 118 -24.61 -18.65 -15.64
CA LEU A 118 -25.56 -18.64 -14.53
C LEU A 118 -26.99 -18.37 -15.01
N THR A 119 -27.18 -17.41 -15.92
CA THR A 119 -28.49 -17.14 -16.54
C THR A 119 -29.02 -18.35 -17.32
N ASN A 120 -28.12 -19.14 -17.93
CA ASN A 120 -28.47 -20.39 -18.60
C ASN A 120 -28.78 -21.55 -17.63
N GLY A 121 -28.72 -21.32 -16.31
CA GLY A 121 -29.08 -22.31 -15.29
C GLY A 121 -27.97 -23.28 -14.88
N ILE A 122 -26.71 -23.01 -15.25
CA ILE A 122 -25.58 -23.87 -14.84
C ILE A 122 -25.20 -23.59 -13.38
N HIS A 123 -25.05 -24.64 -12.58
CA HIS A 123 -24.72 -24.50 -11.17
C HIS A 123 -23.29 -23.91 -10.97
N PRO A 124 -23.10 -22.89 -10.11
CA PRO A 124 -21.81 -22.20 -9.97
C PRO A 124 -20.63 -23.08 -9.55
N THR A 125 -20.86 -24.15 -8.80
CA THR A 125 -19.81 -25.12 -8.47
C THR A 125 -19.25 -25.80 -9.72
N VAL A 126 -20.12 -26.19 -10.66
CA VAL A 126 -19.72 -26.81 -11.93
C VAL A 126 -18.92 -25.83 -12.78
N ILE A 127 -19.33 -24.54 -12.79
CA ILE A 127 -18.58 -23.47 -13.45
C ILE A 127 -17.20 -23.35 -12.80
N SER A 128 -17.13 -23.20 -11.47
CA SER A 128 -15.88 -23.08 -10.71
C SER A 128 -14.90 -24.22 -11.00
N ASP A 129 -15.38 -25.47 -11.04
CA ASP A 129 -14.52 -26.63 -11.26
C ASP A 129 -14.06 -26.72 -12.73
N SER A 130 -14.94 -26.36 -13.67
CA SER A 130 -14.60 -26.30 -15.10
C SER A 130 -13.57 -25.20 -15.39
N LEU A 131 -13.70 -24.02 -14.76
CA LEU A 131 -12.74 -22.93 -14.88
C LEU A 131 -11.35 -23.35 -14.36
N HIS A 132 -11.28 -24.11 -13.27
CA HIS A 132 -10.01 -24.60 -12.74
C HIS A 132 -9.32 -25.56 -13.71
N LYS A 133 -10.07 -26.51 -14.31
CA LYS A 133 -9.53 -27.41 -15.34
C LYS A 133 -9.05 -26.62 -16.57
N ALA A 134 -9.81 -25.60 -16.98
CA ALA A 134 -9.44 -24.73 -18.10
C ALA A 134 -8.14 -23.96 -17.82
N ALA A 135 -7.97 -23.42 -16.61
CA ALA A 135 -6.76 -22.70 -16.22
C ALA A 135 -5.52 -23.62 -16.19
N GLN A 136 -5.64 -24.84 -15.65
CA GLN A 136 -4.55 -25.82 -15.71
C GLN A 136 -4.14 -26.12 -17.16
N LYS A 137 -5.13 -26.35 -18.04
CA LYS A 137 -4.87 -26.60 -19.45
C LYS A 137 -4.26 -25.38 -20.14
N ALA A 138 -4.70 -24.18 -19.79
CA ALA A 138 -4.14 -22.93 -20.32
C ALA A 138 -2.66 -22.75 -19.95
N VAL A 139 -2.28 -23.07 -18.71
CA VAL A 139 -0.88 -23.03 -18.27
C VAL A 139 -0.02 -24.01 -19.07
N GLU A 140 -0.51 -25.23 -19.34
CA GLU A 140 0.20 -26.20 -20.20
C GLU A 140 0.45 -25.63 -21.60
N VAL A 141 -0.57 -25.02 -22.22
CA VAL A 141 -0.45 -24.41 -23.55
C VAL A 141 0.55 -23.26 -23.56
N LEU A 142 0.50 -22.38 -22.55
CA LEU A 142 1.48 -21.29 -22.42
C LEU A 142 2.90 -21.81 -22.26
N THR A 143 3.11 -22.88 -21.48
CA THR A 143 4.45 -23.48 -21.32
C THR A 143 4.96 -24.11 -22.62
N ALA A 144 4.07 -24.68 -23.44
CA ALA A 144 4.44 -25.26 -24.73
C ALA A 144 4.80 -24.21 -25.79
N MET A 145 4.24 -23.00 -25.69
CA MET A 145 4.55 -21.86 -26.57
C MET A 145 5.85 -21.14 -26.21
N ALA A 146 6.40 -21.42 -25.03
CA ALA A 146 7.45 -20.59 -24.46
C ALA A 146 8.84 -20.89 -25.06
N VAL A 147 9.61 -19.82 -25.28
CA VAL A 147 10.99 -19.86 -25.76
C VAL A 147 11.94 -19.78 -24.57
N PRO A 148 12.86 -20.75 -24.38
CA PRO A 148 13.83 -20.72 -23.29
C PRO A 148 14.85 -19.59 -23.49
N VAL A 149 15.31 -18.98 -22.39
CA VAL A 149 16.29 -17.88 -22.40
C VAL A 149 17.41 -18.11 -21.41
N GLU A 150 18.63 -17.76 -21.80
CA GLU A 150 19.77 -17.77 -20.90
C GLU A 150 20.00 -16.39 -20.27
N LEU A 151 20.46 -16.36 -19.01
CA LEU A 151 20.76 -15.10 -18.30
C LEU A 151 21.98 -14.37 -18.86
N SER A 152 22.82 -15.06 -19.63
CA SER A 152 23.93 -14.50 -20.40
C SER A 152 23.45 -13.59 -21.54
N ASP A 153 22.23 -13.81 -22.04
CA ASP A 153 21.65 -13.02 -23.12
C ASP A 153 21.09 -11.69 -22.60
N ARG A 154 22.01 -10.73 -22.43
CA ARG A 154 21.69 -9.38 -21.99
C ARG A 154 20.73 -8.66 -22.95
N GLU A 155 20.78 -8.95 -24.25
CA GLU A 155 19.93 -8.26 -25.23
C GLU A 155 18.46 -8.65 -25.06
N SER A 156 18.16 -9.94 -24.90
CA SER A 156 16.80 -10.41 -24.64
C SER A 156 16.22 -9.86 -23.33
N LEU A 157 17.04 -9.76 -22.28
CA LEU A 157 16.64 -9.14 -21.01
C LEU A 157 16.29 -7.65 -21.20
N ILE A 158 17.14 -6.90 -21.90
CA ILE A 158 16.89 -5.48 -22.19
C ILE A 158 15.61 -5.29 -23.01
N LYS A 159 15.38 -6.15 -24.02
CA LYS A 159 14.16 -6.12 -24.84
C LYS A 159 12.90 -6.36 -24.01
N SER A 160 12.95 -7.31 -23.07
CA SER A 160 11.81 -7.57 -22.17
C SER A 160 11.54 -6.41 -21.22
N ALA A 161 12.58 -5.85 -20.58
CA ALA A 161 12.43 -4.66 -19.74
C ALA A 161 11.92 -3.43 -20.53
N SER A 162 12.44 -3.21 -21.74
CA SER A 162 11.98 -2.13 -22.63
C SER A 162 10.50 -2.30 -22.98
N THR A 163 10.05 -3.52 -23.24
CA THR A 163 8.65 -3.81 -23.56
C THR A 163 7.71 -3.39 -22.43
N SER A 164 8.05 -3.69 -21.17
CA SER A 164 7.25 -3.32 -19.99
C SER A 164 7.22 -1.79 -19.73
N LEU A 165 8.30 -1.08 -20.07
CA LEU A 165 8.38 0.38 -19.90
C LEU A 165 7.64 1.18 -20.99
N ASN A 166 7.35 0.57 -22.15
CA ASN A 166 6.82 1.29 -23.31
C ASN A 166 5.40 1.85 -23.13
N SER A 167 4.61 1.32 -22.19
CA SER A 167 3.26 1.83 -21.89
C SER A 167 3.23 2.98 -20.90
N LYS A 168 4.39 3.38 -20.34
CA LYS A 168 4.47 4.33 -19.23
C LYS A 168 4.94 5.71 -19.67
N VAL A 169 4.78 6.69 -18.79
CA VAL A 169 5.25 8.07 -19.00
C VAL A 169 6.75 8.12 -19.32
N VAL A 170 7.53 7.19 -18.75
CA VAL A 170 8.97 7.07 -18.99
C VAL A 170 9.36 6.28 -20.24
N SER A 171 8.41 5.97 -21.12
CA SER A 171 8.65 5.20 -22.36
C SER A 171 9.75 5.81 -23.25
N GLN A 172 9.85 7.15 -23.30
CA GLN A 172 10.90 7.86 -24.03
C GLN A 172 12.31 7.59 -23.49
N TYR A 173 12.40 7.30 -22.19
CA TYR A 173 13.65 7.01 -21.47
C TYR A 173 13.93 5.51 -21.31
N SER A 174 13.14 4.66 -21.96
CA SER A 174 13.27 3.20 -21.87
C SER A 174 14.65 2.69 -22.30
N THR A 175 15.33 3.39 -23.21
CA THR A 175 16.69 3.05 -23.66
C THR A 175 17.74 3.17 -22.56
N LEU A 176 17.52 4.06 -21.57
CA LEU A 176 18.39 4.22 -20.42
C LEU A 176 17.96 3.33 -19.25
N LEU A 177 16.66 3.31 -18.95
CA LEU A 177 16.12 2.61 -17.78
C LEU A 177 16.16 1.08 -17.93
N ALA A 178 15.97 0.54 -19.14
CA ALA A 178 15.95 -0.91 -19.35
C ALA A 178 17.33 -1.56 -19.09
N PRO A 179 18.46 -1.06 -19.67
CA PRO A 179 19.79 -1.58 -19.31
C PRO A 179 20.09 -1.43 -17.82
N LEU A 180 19.68 -0.31 -17.21
CA LEU A 180 19.90 -0.04 -15.80
C LEU A 180 19.20 -1.06 -14.89
N ALA A 181 17.94 -1.41 -15.20
CA ALA A 181 17.19 -2.43 -14.47
C ALA A 181 17.84 -3.83 -14.61
N VAL A 182 18.30 -4.17 -15.82
CA VAL A 182 19.00 -5.45 -16.08
C VAL A 182 20.30 -5.53 -15.28
N ASP A 183 21.13 -4.49 -15.35
CA ASP A 183 22.42 -4.45 -14.65
C ASP A 183 22.23 -4.45 -13.12
N ALA A 184 21.17 -3.82 -12.60
CA ALA A 184 20.81 -3.82 -11.19
C ALA A 184 20.34 -5.19 -10.67
N VAL A 185 19.59 -5.95 -11.47
CA VAL A 185 19.17 -7.30 -11.06
C VAL A 185 20.33 -8.28 -11.16
N LEU A 186 21.10 -8.23 -12.25
CA LEU A 186 22.24 -9.13 -12.45
C LEU A 186 23.32 -8.97 -11.38
N SER A 187 23.49 -7.77 -10.79
CA SER A 187 24.43 -7.57 -9.66
C SER A 187 23.96 -8.23 -8.35
N VAL A 188 22.66 -8.47 -8.20
CA VAL A 188 22.06 -9.02 -6.98
C VAL A 188 21.91 -10.55 -7.03
N VAL A 189 21.87 -11.15 -8.22
CA VAL A 189 21.70 -12.60 -8.39
C VAL A 189 22.75 -13.39 -7.62
N ASP A 190 22.29 -14.31 -6.75
CA ASP A 190 23.16 -15.21 -6.00
C ASP A 190 23.47 -16.48 -6.82
N PRO A 191 24.74 -16.78 -7.18
CA PRO A 191 25.11 -18.08 -7.73
C PRO A 191 24.71 -19.29 -6.87
N ALA A 192 24.57 -19.14 -5.54
CA ALA A 192 24.14 -20.21 -4.64
C ALA A 192 22.63 -20.45 -4.65
N LYS A 193 21.82 -19.45 -5.04
CA LYS A 193 20.37 -19.52 -5.19
C LYS A 193 19.95 -18.78 -6.46
N PRO A 194 20.20 -19.37 -7.65
CA PRO A 194 20.03 -18.67 -8.91
C PRO A 194 18.57 -18.35 -9.23
N ASP A 195 17.61 -19.00 -8.58
CA ASP A 195 16.18 -18.89 -8.92
C ASP A 195 15.42 -17.84 -8.09
N LEU A 196 16.03 -17.31 -7.02
CA LEU A 196 15.39 -16.36 -6.11
C LEU A 196 16.18 -15.05 -6.02
N VAL A 197 15.60 -13.98 -6.58
CA VAL A 197 16.10 -12.61 -6.45
C VAL A 197 15.21 -11.84 -5.49
N ASP A 198 15.80 -11.26 -4.45
CA ASP A 198 15.11 -10.34 -3.56
C ASP A 198 15.29 -8.90 -4.06
N LEU A 199 14.20 -8.24 -4.44
CA LEU A 199 14.22 -6.85 -4.91
C LEU A 199 14.51 -5.86 -3.78
N ARG A 200 14.41 -6.27 -2.50
CA ARG A 200 14.81 -5.44 -1.36
C ARG A 200 16.30 -5.09 -1.37
N ASP A 201 17.10 -5.87 -2.09
CA ASP A 201 18.53 -5.62 -2.30
C ASP A 201 18.81 -4.59 -3.41
N VAL A 202 17.80 -4.16 -4.15
CA VAL A 202 17.87 -3.03 -5.09
C VAL A 202 17.15 -1.85 -4.48
N LYS A 203 17.90 -0.89 -3.94
CA LYS A 203 17.32 0.32 -3.36
C LYS A 203 17.18 1.40 -4.42
N ILE A 204 15.98 1.97 -4.53
CA ILE A 204 15.74 3.13 -5.38
C ILE A 204 15.71 4.36 -4.46
N VAL A 205 16.54 5.36 -4.75
CA VAL A 205 16.59 6.64 -4.04
C VAL A 205 16.15 7.71 -5.00
N LYS A 206 15.10 8.43 -4.63
CA LYS A 206 14.54 9.50 -5.44
C LYS A 206 15.05 10.87 -5.03
N LYS A 207 15.45 11.67 -6.01
CA LYS A 207 15.82 13.07 -5.79
C LYS A 207 15.21 14.00 -6.81
N LEU A 208 14.59 15.06 -6.29
CA LEU A 208 14.09 16.18 -7.09
C LEU A 208 15.25 16.90 -7.79
N GLY A 209 14.97 17.40 -8.99
CA GLY A 209 15.88 18.20 -9.81
C GLY A 209 16.62 17.38 -10.87
N GLY A 210 16.98 18.04 -11.96
CA GLY A 210 17.55 17.41 -13.17
C GLY A 210 16.47 16.81 -14.06
N THR A 211 16.88 15.87 -14.91
CA THR A 211 16.01 15.12 -15.82
C THR A 211 16.05 13.63 -15.49
N VAL A 212 15.14 12.84 -16.07
CA VAL A 212 15.16 11.37 -15.91
C VAL A 212 16.42 10.77 -16.52
N ASP A 213 17.01 11.43 -17.51
CA ASP A 213 18.29 11.03 -18.13
C ASP A 213 19.49 11.06 -17.17
N ASP A 214 19.41 11.86 -16.10
CA ASP A 214 20.45 11.94 -15.07
C ASP A 214 20.37 10.77 -14.05
N THR A 215 19.48 9.79 -14.30
CA THR A 215 19.33 8.60 -13.46
C THR A 215 20.52 7.66 -13.66
N GLU A 216 21.14 7.25 -12.56
CA GLU A 216 22.37 6.45 -12.60
C GLU A 216 22.33 5.26 -11.64
N LEU A 217 23.03 4.19 -12.03
CA LEU A 217 23.26 3.01 -11.21
C LEU A 217 24.51 3.21 -10.35
N VAL A 218 24.33 3.29 -9.04
CA VAL A 218 25.45 3.43 -8.11
C VAL A 218 25.76 2.07 -7.48
N LYS A 219 26.95 1.56 -7.78
CA LYS A 219 27.53 0.37 -7.10
C LYS A 219 28.01 0.76 -5.69
N GLY A 220 27.05 0.99 -4.80
CA GLY A 220 27.27 1.50 -3.46
C GLY A 220 25.97 1.87 -2.76
N LEU A 221 26.10 2.67 -1.70
CA LEU A 221 24.96 3.24 -0.97
C LEU A 221 24.76 4.70 -1.37
N VAL A 222 23.52 5.09 -1.58
CA VAL A 222 23.13 6.49 -1.71
C VAL A 222 22.13 6.83 -0.62
N PHE A 223 22.33 7.99 0.01
CA PHE A 223 21.41 8.55 0.98
C PHE A 223 20.81 9.85 0.47
N ASP A 224 19.50 9.96 0.64
CA ASP A 224 18.74 11.19 0.43
C ASP A 224 19.15 12.31 1.41
N LYS A 225 19.66 11.91 2.58
CA LYS A 225 19.95 12.77 3.71
C LYS A 225 21.26 13.54 3.51
N LYS A 226 21.30 14.75 4.06
CA LYS A 226 22.47 15.64 4.02
C LYS A 226 23.48 15.24 5.10
N VAL A 227 24.75 15.55 4.87
CA VAL A 227 25.76 15.47 5.93
C VAL A 227 25.51 16.60 6.93
N SER A 228 25.78 16.33 8.21
CA SER A 228 25.73 17.38 9.23
C SER A 228 26.94 18.31 9.10
N HIS A 229 26.71 19.56 8.69
CA HIS A 229 27.76 20.59 8.48
C HIS A 229 28.08 21.44 9.71
N SER A 230 27.46 21.17 10.86
CA SER A 230 27.62 21.97 12.08
C SER A 230 29.11 22.07 12.45
N ALA A 231 29.67 23.28 12.34
CA ALA A 231 31.06 23.64 12.71
C ALA A 231 32.20 23.08 11.82
N GLY A 232 31.97 22.95 10.51
CA GLY A 232 33.03 22.58 9.55
C GLY A 232 33.15 21.09 9.29
N GLY A 233 32.00 20.41 9.18
CA GLY A 233 31.93 18.99 8.82
C GLY A 233 32.61 18.69 7.47
N LEU A 234 33.21 17.51 7.36
CA LEU A 234 33.85 17.07 6.12
C LEU A 234 32.78 16.72 5.08
N THR A 235 32.98 17.21 3.86
CA THR A 235 32.16 16.86 2.70
C THR A 235 32.60 15.56 2.05
N ARG A 236 33.88 15.19 2.16
CA ARG A 236 34.47 14.01 1.55
C ARG A 236 35.49 13.35 2.46
N VAL A 237 35.45 12.03 2.49
CA VAL A 237 36.37 11.16 3.24
C VAL A 237 36.84 10.03 2.33
N GLU A 238 38.15 9.90 2.16
CA GLU A 238 38.78 8.79 1.44
C GLU A 238 39.19 7.68 2.42
N ASN A 239 39.09 6.41 2.01
CA ASN A 239 39.32 5.23 2.83
C ASN A 239 38.55 5.28 4.16
N ALA A 240 37.23 5.43 4.06
CA ALA A 240 36.35 5.56 5.20
C ALA A 240 36.14 4.21 5.90
N LYS A 241 36.33 4.20 7.23
CA LYS A 241 35.76 3.19 8.12
C LYS A 241 34.40 3.69 8.59
N ILE A 242 33.35 2.95 8.24
CA ILE A 242 31.95 3.35 8.47
C ILE A 242 31.38 2.58 9.66
N GLY A 243 30.88 3.30 10.66
CA GLY A 243 30.15 2.74 11.79
C GLY A 243 28.65 3.00 11.68
N VAL A 244 27.83 1.95 11.82
CA VAL A 244 26.37 2.07 11.93
C VAL A 244 25.99 2.04 13.41
N ILE A 245 25.45 3.14 13.92
CA ILE A 245 25.11 3.34 15.32
C ILE A 245 23.59 3.34 15.50
N GLN A 246 23.11 2.55 16.47
CA GLN A 246 21.70 2.54 16.91
C GLN A 246 21.46 3.33 18.21
N PHE A 247 22.50 3.60 18.99
CA PHE A 247 22.40 4.44 20.20
C PHE A 247 22.51 5.94 19.87
N GLN A 248 22.03 6.79 20.77
CA GLN A 248 22.06 8.24 20.60
C GLN A 248 23.36 8.84 21.16
N ILE A 249 23.87 9.89 20.52
CA ILE A 249 25.00 10.71 21.00
C ILE A 249 24.43 12.00 21.61
N SER A 250 23.71 11.85 22.72
CA SER A 250 23.07 12.93 23.46
C SER A 250 23.58 12.99 24.90
N PRO A 251 23.30 14.08 25.64
CA PRO A 251 23.45 14.09 27.09
C PRO A 251 22.72 12.90 27.73
N PRO A 252 23.21 12.41 28.89
CA PRO A 252 22.61 11.27 29.56
C PRO A 252 21.18 11.62 29.97
N LYS A 253 20.22 10.91 29.36
CA LYS A 253 18.82 10.93 29.74
C LYS A 253 18.42 9.52 30.17
N THR A 254 17.56 9.40 31.16
CA THR A 254 16.95 8.12 31.54
C THR A 254 15.60 7.96 30.86
N ASP A 255 15.14 6.71 30.75
CA ASP A 255 13.80 6.42 30.19
C ASP A 255 12.68 6.79 31.17
N ILE A 256 13.03 6.89 32.45
CA ILE A 256 12.15 7.32 33.53
C ILE A 256 12.28 8.84 33.69
N GLU A 257 11.18 9.51 34.01
CA GLU A 257 11.18 10.93 34.37
C GLU A 257 12.17 11.20 35.51
N GLN A 258 13.16 12.05 35.23
CA GLN A 258 14.15 12.48 36.20
C GLN A 258 14.20 14.00 36.25
N SER A 259 14.24 14.54 37.47
CA SER A 259 14.48 15.94 37.73
C SER A 259 15.85 16.12 38.38
N ILE A 260 16.68 16.96 37.78
CA ILE A 260 17.98 17.34 38.35
C ILE A 260 17.73 18.55 39.25
N VAL A 261 17.82 18.35 40.56
CA VAL A 261 17.68 19.43 41.55
C VAL A 261 19.03 20.09 41.75
N VAL A 262 19.11 21.37 41.41
CA VAL A 262 20.33 22.18 41.58
C VAL A 262 20.17 23.07 42.80
N SER A 263 20.99 22.84 43.83
CA SER A 263 20.90 23.59 45.10
C SER A 263 21.87 24.78 45.16
N ASP A 264 22.97 24.74 44.40
CA ASP A 264 24.02 25.75 44.42
C ASP A 264 24.46 26.16 43.00
N TYR A 265 24.83 27.42 42.80
CA TYR A 265 25.25 27.96 41.50
C TYR A 265 26.50 27.25 40.98
N THR A 266 27.42 26.83 41.85
CA THR A 266 28.61 26.08 41.44
C THR A 266 28.30 24.70 40.85
N GLN A 267 27.14 24.12 41.20
CA GLN A 267 26.69 22.83 40.66
C GLN A 267 26.25 22.95 39.21
N MET A 268 25.72 24.11 38.78
CA MET A 268 25.37 24.35 37.36
C MET A 268 26.56 24.14 36.44
N ASP A 269 27.71 24.72 36.79
CA ASP A 269 28.95 24.58 36.02
C ASP A 269 29.48 23.15 36.00
N ARG A 270 29.26 22.39 37.08
CA ARG A 270 29.65 20.97 37.15
C ARG A 270 28.80 20.13 36.21
N ILE A 271 27.47 20.32 36.20
CA ILE A 271 26.54 19.61 35.32
C ILE A 271 26.93 19.86 33.85
N LEU A 272 27.13 21.12 33.46
CA LEU A 272 27.54 21.48 32.10
C LEU A 272 28.92 20.92 31.72
N LYS A 273 29.82 20.72 32.68
CA LYS A 273 31.11 20.05 32.44
C LYS A 273 30.95 18.54 32.30
N GLU A 274 30.11 17.91 33.12
CA GLU A 274 29.84 16.47 33.06
C GLU A 274 29.14 16.07 31.76
N GLU A 275 28.13 16.82 31.31
CA GLU A 275 27.47 16.56 30.02
C GLU A 275 28.45 16.62 28.85
N ARG A 276 29.32 17.64 28.85
CA ARG A 276 30.39 17.76 27.84
C ARG A 276 31.37 16.61 27.92
N ASN A 277 31.81 16.23 29.12
CA ASN A 277 32.74 15.13 29.33
C ASN A 277 32.15 13.78 28.92
N TYR A 278 30.85 13.57 29.14
CA TYR A 278 30.13 12.37 28.73
C TYR A 278 30.14 12.22 27.20
N ILE A 279 29.72 13.25 26.48
CA ILE A 279 29.71 13.25 25.01
C ILE A 279 31.13 13.10 24.46
N LEU A 280 32.10 13.81 25.05
CA LEU A 280 33.51 13.74 24.65
C LEU A 280 34.10 12.34 24.92
N GLY A 281 33.68 11.67 26.00
CA GLY A 281 34.03 10.28 26.31
C GLY A 281 33.55 9.29 25.23
N ILE A 282 32.31 9.44 24.77
CA ILE A 282 31.76 8.64 23.66
C ILE A 282 32.58 8.86 22.38
N ILE A 283 32.82 10.11 22.01
CA ILE A 283 33.54 10.46 20.77
C ILE A 283 34.99 9.98 20.82
N LYS A 284 35.65 10.04 21.98
CA LYS A 284 37.00 9.47 22.16
C LYS A 284 37.03 7.96 21.90
N LYS A 285 36.04 7.21 22.40
CA LYS A 285 35.91 5.77 22.14
C LYS A 285 35.72 5.49 20.65
N ILE A 286 34.85 6.24 19.98
CA ILE A 286 34.64 6.13 18.53
C ILE A 286 35.95 6.40 17.78
N LYS A 287 36.63 7.50 18.11
CA LYS A 287 37.89 7.89 17.48
C LYS A 287 39.01 6.88 17.71
N ALA A 288 39.04 6.22 18.87
CA ALA A 288 40.04 5.20 19.19
C ALA A 288 39.98 3.98 18.24
N THR A 289 38.81 3.66 17.68
CA THR A 289 38.67 2.59 16.67
C THR A 289 39.06 3.01 15.26
N GLY A 290 39.37 4.30 15.03
CA GLY A 290 39.69 4.84 13.71
C GLY A 290 38.47 4.98 12.78
N CYS A 291 37.27 5.07 13.34
CA CYS A 291 36.04 5.31 12.58
C CYS A 291 36.02 6.72 11.99
N ASN A 292 35.81 6.85 10.68
CA ASN A 292 35.87 8.12 9.94
C ASN A 292 34.51 8.59 9.44
N ALA A 293 33.54 7.69 9.31
CA ALA A 293 32.16 8.01 8.93
C ALA A 293 31.17 7.30 9.85
N LEU A 294 30.13 8.01 10.27
CA LEU A 294 29.09 7.51 11.17
C LEU A 294 27.72 7.66 10.53
N LEU A 295 26.97 6.57 10.58
CA LEU A 295 25.56 6.51 10.21
C LEU A 295 24.76 6.32 11.50
N ILE A 296 23.93 7.31 11.85
CA ILE A 296 23.16 7.30 13.10
C ILE A 296 21.69 7.04 12.78
N GLN A 297 21.12 6.02 13.43
CA GLN A 297 19.71 5.70 13.32
C GLN A 297 18.84 6.84 13.88
N LYS A 298 17.73 7.12 13.19
CA LYS A 298 16.69 8.04 13.66
C LYS A 298 16.09 7.51 14.96
N SER A 299 16.17 8.34 16.00
CA SER A 299 15.56 8.08 17.30
C SER A 299 14.37 9.02 17.48
N ILE A 300 13.19 8.45 17.75
CA ILE A 300 11.95 9.22 17.99
C ILE A 300 11.78 9.53 19.48
N LEU A 301 12.30 8.65 20.34
CA LEU A 301 12.17 8.77 21.80
C LEU A 301 13.07 9.86 22.37
N ARG A 302 14.25 10.06 21.76
CA ARG A 302 15.30 10.97 22.23
C ARG A 302 16.05 11.56 21.05
N ASP A 303 16.66 12.71 21.28
CA ASP A 303 17.54 13.37 20.31
C ASP A 303 18.69 12.43 19.93
N ALA A 304 18.79 12.07 18.64
CA ALA A 304 19.83 11.16 18.17
C ALA A 304 21.24 11.78 18.27
N VAL A 305 21.32 13.10 18.03
CA VAL A 305 22.53 13.91 18.13
C VAL A 305 22.18 15.30 18.66
N THR A 306 23.10 15.92 19.41
CA THR A 306 23.02 17.32 19.82
C THR A 306 24.03 18.18 19.07
N ASP A 307 23.80 19.50 18.99
CA ASP A 307 24.73 20.42 18.31
C ASP A 307 26.16 20.36 18.88
N LEU A 308 26.27 20.19 20.20
CA LEU A 308 27.55 19.99 20.88
C LEU A 308 28.25 18.70 20.44
N SER A 309 27.49 17.61 20.29
CA SER A 309 28.04 16.34 19.79
C SER A 309 28.54 16.46 18.35
N LEU A 310 27.79 17.15 17.48
CA LEU A 310 28.16 17.38 16.09
C LEU A 310 29.43 18.24 15.99
N HIS A 311 29.54 19.29 16.81
CA HIS A 311 30.73 20.12 16.88
C HIS A 311 31.99 19.31 17.28
N TYR A 312 31.87 18.42 18.27
CA TYR A 312 32.99 17.56 18.66
C TYR A 312 33.32 16.48 17.63
N LEU A 313 32.34 15.93 16.92
CA LEU A 313 32.54 14.99 15.81
C LEU A 313 33.24 15.68 14.62
N ALA A 314 32.84 16.92 14.29
CA ALA A 314 33.50 17.73 13.28
C ALA A 314 34.97 18.01 13.65
N LYS A 315 35.25 18.40 14.90
CA LYS A 315 36.63 18.58 15.40
C LYS A 315 37.43 17.27 15.40
N ALA A 316 36.76 16.14 15.59
CA ALA A 316 37.37 14.81 15.50
C ALA A 316 37.69 14.38 14.06
N LYS A 317 37.20 15.12 13.05
CA LYS A 317 37.22 14.82 11.61
C LYS A 317 36.41 13.58 11.22
N ILE A 318 35.25 13.39 11.85
CA ILE A 318 34.33 12.29 11.56
C ILE A 318 33.12 12.82 10.77
N LEU A 319 32.84 12.21 9.63
CA LEU A 319 31.65 12.52 8.82
C LEU A 319 30.43 11.88 9.46
N VAL A 320 29.32 12.62 9.59
CA VAL A 320 28.11 12.14 10.27
C VAL A 320 26.90 12.31 9.37
N VAL A 321 26.23 11.20 9.06
CA VAL A 321 24.89 11.18 8.47
C VAL A 321 23.92 10.78 9.57
N LYS A 322 22.99 11.69 9.87
CA LYS A 322 21.97 11.48 10.88
C LYS A 322 20.65 11.03 10.26
N ASP A 323 19.72 10.63 11.13
CA ASP A 323 18.33 10.32 10.80
C ASP A 323 18.16 9.12 9.85
N VAL A 324 19.07 8.14 9.84
CA VAL A 324 18.94 6.90 9.05
C VAL A 324 17.70 6.11 9.49
N GLU A 325 16.88 5.67 8.54
CA GLU A 325 15.65 4.94 8.88
C GLU A 325 15.96 3.52 9.34
N ARG A 326 15.10 2.97 10.20
CA ARG A 326 15.30 1.62 10.75
C ARG A 326 15.30 0.55 9.65
N ASP A 327 14.41 0.69 8.69
CA ASP A 327 14.26 -0.26 7.58
C ASP A 327 15.48 -0.21 6.64
N GLU A 328 16.19 0.92 6.61
CA GLU A 328 17.43 1.06 5.83
C GLU A 328 18.63 0.35 6.48
N ILE A 329 18.59 0.05 7.79
CA ILE A 329 19.76 -0.50 8.51
C ILE A 329 20.14 -1.87 7.96
N GLU A 330 19.16 -2.75 7.72
CA GLU A 330 19.43 -4.08 7.18
C GLU A 330 20.13 -3.98 5.83
N PHE A 331 19.62 -3.12 4.93
CA PHE A 331 20.22 -2.85 3.63
C PHE A 331 21.65 -2.32 3.75
N ILE A 332 21.91 -1.36 4.64
CA ILE A 332 23.24 -0.77 4.86
C ILE A 332 24.21 -1.82 5.40
N THR A 333 23.78 -2.62 6.38
CA THR A 333 24.62 -3.64 7.01
C THR A 333 25.00 -4.74 6.03
N LYS A 334 24.07 -5.16 5.16
CA LYS A 334 24.34 -6.09 4.08
C LYS A 334 25.31 -5.52 3.05
N THR A 335 25.12 -4.25 2.67
CA THR A 335 25.95 -3.59 1.65
C THR A 335 27.39 -3.37 2.11
N LEU A 336 27.57 -2.87 3.35
CA LEU A 336 28.88 -2.56 3.94
C LEU A 336 29.54 -3.76 4.64
N ASN A 337 28.83 -4.89 4.71
CA ASN A 337 29.21 -6.08 5.48
C ASN A 337 29.63 -5.73 6.93
N CYS A 338 28.82 -4.89 7.58
CA CYS A 338 29.09 -4.36 8.92
C CYS A 338 27.98 -4.72 9.90
N LEU A 339 28.29 -4.77 11.20
CA LEU A 339 27.30 -5.08 12.23
C LEU A 339 26.78 -3.78 12.87
N PRO A 340 25.45 -3.61 13.02
CA PRO A 340 24.90 -2.43 13.67
C PRO A 340 25.25 -2.44 15.17
N ILE A 341 25.62 -1.28 15.70
CA ILE A 341 26.17 -1.17 17.05
C ILE A 341 25.12 -0.54 17.97
N ALA A 342 24.57 -1.36 18.86
CA ALA A 342 23.55 -0.96 19.83
C ALA A 342 24.11 -0.21 21.04
N ASN A 343 25.33 -0.51 21.50
CA ASN A 343 25.96 0.13 22.66
C ASN A 343 27.39 0.58 22.35
N ILE A 344 27.80 1.68 22.97
CA ILE A 344 29.16 2.25 22.80
C ILE A 344 30.28 1.29 23.23
N GLU A 345 30.04 0.40 24.21
CA GLU A 345 31.05 -0.57 24.66
C GLU A 345 31.32 -1.67 23.65
N HIS A 346 30.36 -1.93 22.76
CA HIS A 346 30.50 -2.90 21.69
C HIS A 346 31.07 -2.28 20.41
N PHE A 347 31.49 -1.01 20.46
CA PHE A 347 32.09 -0.29 19.34
C PHE A 347 33.55 -0.75 19.17
N ARG A 348 33.76 -1.71 18.27
CA ARG A 348 35.06 -2.32 17.94
C ARG A 348 35.34 -2.19 16.45
N GLU A 349 36.62 -2.21 16.08
CA GLU A 349 37.05 -2.07 14.67
C GLU A 349 36.48 -3.18 13.77
N GLU A 350 36.32 -4.41 14.29
CA GLU A 350 35.77 -5.56 13.57
C GLU A 350 34.33 -5.34 13.06
N LYS A 351 33.58 -4.42 13.67
CA LYS A 351 32.19 -4.15 13.30
C LYS A 351 32.06 -3.03 12.26
N LEU A 352 33.16 -2.38 11.89
CA LEU A 352 33.14 -1.25 10.97
C LEU A 352 33.19 -1.73 9.51
N GLY A 353 32.36 -1.12 8.67
CA GLY A 353 32.43 -1.30 7.22
C GLY A 353 33.61 -0.52 6.62
N ARG A 354 34.04 -0.91 5.42
CA ARG A 354 35.11 -0.23 4.67
C ARG A 354 34.57 0.28 3.34
N ALA A 355 34.85 1.55 3.02
CA ALA A 355 34.55 2.14 1.72
C ALA A 355 35.71 3.02 1.25
N ASP A 356 35.99 3.04 -0.04
CA ASP A 356 37.07 3.83 -0.63
C ASP A 356 36.75 5.32 -0.62
N CYS A 357 35.49 5.71 -0.87
CA CYS A 357 35.07 7.10 -0.83
C CYS A 357 33.67 7.26 -0.22
N VAL A 358 33.54 8.23 0.69
CA VAL A 358 32.25 8.77 1.16
C VAL A 358 32.25 10.25 0.85
N GLU A 359 31.35 10.69 -0.04
CA GLU A 359 31.27 12.09 -0.43
C GLU A 359 29.83 12.61 -0.50
N GLU A 360 29.68 13.88 -0.14
CA GLU A 360 28.46 14.65 -0.33
C GLU A 360 28.49 15.31 -1.70
N VAL A 361 27.73 14.76 -2.64
CA VAL A 361 27.59 15.32 -3.99
C VAL A 361 26.45 16.32 -3.99
N SER A 362 26.75 17.55 -4.42
CA SER A 362 25.73 18.58 -4.65
C SER A 362 25.20 18.46 -6.07
N LEU A 363 23.91 18.17 -6.23
CA LEU A 363 23.27 17.90 -7.53
C LEU A 363 22.69 19.18 -8.18
N GLY A 364 23.31 20.34 -7.93
CA GLY A 364 22.78 21.65 -8.31
C GLY A 364 21.52 22.02 -7.52
N ASP A 365 20.43 22.37 -8.23
CA ASP A 365 19.12 22.72 -7.64
C ASP A 365 18.42 21.54 -6.93
N GLY A 366 18.85 20.31 -7.19
CA GLY A 366 18.26 19.09 -6.61
C GLY A 366 18.66 18.77 -5.18
N GLY A 367 19.42 19.67 -4.55
CA GLY A 367 19.95 19.49 -3.20
C GLY A 367 21.21 18.63 -3.16
N LYS A 368 21.48 18.06 -1.98
CA LYS A 368 22.69 17.30 -1.70
C LYS A 368 22.34 15.85 -1.38
N ILE A 369 23.17 14.94 -1.85
CA ILE A 369 23.12 13.51 -1.54
C ILE A 369 24.45 13.03 -1.00
N VAL A 370 24.42 11.97 -0.21
CA VAL A 370 25.64 11.27 0.22
C VAL A 370 25.79 10.01 -0.60
N LYS A 371 26.93 9.88 -1.27
CA LYS A 371 27.32 8.68 -2.00
C LYS A 371 28.44 7.98 -1.26
N ILE A 372 28.31 6.66 -1.13
CA ILE A 372 29.35 5.77 -0.61
C ILE A 372 29.71 4.81 -1.74
N THR A 373 30.94 4.90 -2.23
CA THR A 373 31.42 4.15 -3.39
C THR A 373 32.74 3.43 -3.09
N GLY A 374 33.05 2.40 -3.88
CA GLY A 374 34.27 1.59 -3.74
C GLY A 374 34.27 0.74 -2.47
N ILE A 375 33.26 -0.12 -2.31
CA ILE A 375 33.21 -1.09 -1.21
C ILE A 375 33.89 -2.38 -1.70
N LYS A 376 34.99 -2.78 -1.07
CA LYS A 376 35.82 -3.92 -1.51
C LYS A 376 35.09 -5.27 -1.39
N ASP A 377 34.43 -5.48 -0.26
CA ASP A 377 33.62 -6.67 0.02
C ASP A 377 32.13 -6.28 -0.01
N MET A 378 31.69 -5.70 -1.14
CA MET A 378 30.31 -5.23 -1.27
C MET A 378 29.36 -6.43 -1.17
N GLY A 379 28.36 -6.31 -0.29
CA GLY A 379 27.21 -7.21 -0.34
C GLY A 379 26.51 -7.14 -1.70
N ARG A 380 25.74 -8.16 -2.05
CA ARG A 380 24.95 -8.18 -3.28
C ARG A 380 23.77 -7.23 -3.18
N THR A 381 24.04 -5.95 -3.22
CA THR A 381 23.06 -4.87 -3.17
C THR A 381 23.43 -3.83 -4.21
N THR A 382 22.46 -3.04 -4.65
CA THR A 382 22.71 -1.96 -5.60
C THR A 382 21.75 -0.81 -5.33
N THR A 383 22.20 0.42 -5.56
CA THR A 383 21.35 1.60 -5.40
C THR A 383 21.15 2.30 -6.73
N VAL A 384 19.91 2.60 -7.09
CA VAL A 384 19.57 3.42 -8.25
C VAL A 384 19.20 4.82 -7.76
N LEU A 385 19.88 5.84 -8.28
CA LEU A 385 19.51 7.23 -8.04
C LEU A 385 18.59 7.70 -9.16
N VAL A 386 17.31 7.86 -8.86
CA VAL A 386 16.31 8.38 -9.81
C VAL A 386 16.18 9.89 -9.66
N ARG A 387 16.29 10.59 -10.78
CA ARG A 387 16.16 12.05 -10.87
C ARG A 387 14.97 12.44 -11.74
N GLY A 388 14.48 13.66 -11.55
CA GLY A 388 13.40 14.18 -12.36
C GLY A 388 13.04 15.62 -12.01
N SER A 389 12.38 16.29 -12.95
CA SER A 389 12.01 17.70 -12.83
C SER A 389 10.86 17.94 -11.87
N ASN A 390 9.93 16.99 -11.75
CA ASN A 390 8.73 17.08 -10.92
C ASN A 390 8.57 15.80 -10.09
N GLN A 391 8.04 15.95 -8.87
CA GLN A 391 7.75 14.86 -7.94
C GLN A 391 6.86 13.78 -8.59
N LEU A 392 5.84 14.19 -9.36
CA LEU A 392 4.94 13.28 -10.06
C LEU A 392 5.68 12.38 -11.07
N VAL A 393 6.64 12.95 -11.80
CA VAL A 393 7.44 12.22 -12.79
C VAL A 393 8.41 11.27 -12.09
N ILE A 394 9.00 11.69 -10.97
CA ILE A 394 9.91 10.86 -10.18
C ILE A 394 9.17 9.66 -9.58
N ASP A 395 8.01 9.89 -8.98
CA ASP A 395 7.22 8.82 -8.37
C ASP A 395 6.70 7.84 -9.44
N GLU A 396 6.43 8.32 -10.67
CA GLU A 396 6.10 7.44 -11.81
C GLU A 396 7.34 6.71 -12.35
N ALA A 397 8.51 7.35 -12.38
CA ALA A 397 9.76 6.72 -12.81
C ALA A 397 10.21 5.62 -11.84
N GLU A 398 10.09 5.85 -10.54
CA GLU A 398 10.33 4.86 -9.48
C GLU A 398 9.45 3.62 -9.68
N ARG A 399 8.13 3.82 -9.86
CA ARG A 399 7.17 2.75 -10.12
C ARG A 399 7.46 2.02 -11.43
N SER A 400 7.73 2.78 -12.49
CA SER A 400 8.08 2.21 -13.80
C SER A 400 9.32 1.34 -13.74
N LEU A 401 10.34 1.80 -13.02
CA LEU A 401 11.59 1.07 -12.81
C LEU A 401 11.36 -0.18 -11.96
N HIS A 402 10.50 -0.10 -10.93
CA HIS A 402 10.13 -1.26 -10.11
C HIS A 402 9.55 -2.40 -10.96
N ASP A 403 8.61 -2.10 -11.84
CA ASP A 403 8.02 -3.12 -12.73
C ASP A 403 9.06 -3.70 -13.70
N ALA A 404 9.98 -2.88 -14.21
CA ALA A 404 11.08 -3.37 -15.05
C ALA A 404 12.00 -4.33 -14.27
N LEU A 405 12.33 -4.01 -13.02
CA LEU A 405 13.10 -4.90 -12.13
C LEU A 405 12.33 -6.22 -11.87
N CYS A 406 11.02 -6.13 -11.67
CA CYS A 406 10.13 -7.27 -11.48
C CYS A 406 10.06 -8.19 -12.71
N VAL A 407 10.03 -7.62 -13.91
CA VAL A 407 10.08 -8.37 -15.18
C VAL A 407 11.38 -9.16 -15.30
N ILE A 408 12.52 -8.56 -14.96
CA ILE A 408 13.80 -9.27 -14.98
C ILE A 408 13.85 -10.34 -13.88
N ARG A 409 13.34 -10.05 -12.67
CA ARG A 409 13.17 -11.06 -11.60
C ARG A 409 12.36 -12.26 -12.09
N CYS A 410 11.28 -12.04 -12.83
CA CYS A 410 10.47 -13.12 -13.41
C CYS A 410 11.28 -14.01 -14.34
N LEU A 411 12.15 -13.43 -15.17
CA LEU A 411 13.02 -14.16 -16.10
C LEU A 411 14.12 -14.95 -15.37
N VAL A 412 14.61 -14.43 -14.25
CA VAL A 412 15.56 -15.14 -13.39
C VAL A 412 14.90 -16.38 -12.77
N SER A 413 13.69 -16.22 -12.22
CA SER A 413 12.96 -17.35 -11.60
C SER A 413 12.40 -18.35 -12.61
N LYS A 414 11.90 -17.89 -13.77
CA LYS A 414 11.43 -18.75 -14.87
C LYS A 414 12.00 -18.24 -16.19
N ARG A 415 12.95 -19.00 -16.72
CA ARG A 415 13.77 -18.69 -17.90
C ARG A 415 13.06 -18.92 -19.23
N PHE A 416 11.84 -18.40 -19.34
CA PHE A 416 10.97 -18.61 -20.50
C PHE A 416 10.29 -17.30 -20.91
N LEU A 417 10.38 -16.98 -22.20
CA LEU A 417 9.71 -15.87 -22.84
C LEU A 417 8.56 -16.35 -23.71
N ILE A 418 7.56 -15.50 -23.89
CA ILE A 418 6.49 -15.67 -24.86
C ILE A 418 6.31 -14.37 -25.65
N ALA A 419 5.75 -14.48 -26.85
CA ALA A 419 5.33 -13.30 -27.62
C ALA A 419 4.24 -12.52 -26.83
N GLY A 420 4.32 -11.18 -26.87
CA GLY A 420 3.31 -10.31 -26.27
C GLY A 420 2.15 -9.97 -27.23
N GLY A 421 1.55 -8.80 -27.06
CA GLY A 421 0.65 -8.21 -28.06
C GLY A 421 -0.65 -8.97 -28.32
N GLY A 422 -1.16 -9.74 -27.35
CA GLY A 422 -2.40 -10.51 -27.52
C GLY A 422 -2.23 -11.88 -28.19
N ALA A 423 -1.00 -12.26 -28.58
CA ALA A 423 -0.72 -13.56 -29.20
C ALA A 423 -1.08 -14.75 -28.28
N PRO A 424 -0.62 -14.82 -27.01
CA PRO A 424 -0.92 -15.96 -26.16
C PRO A 424 -2.41 -16.08 -25.85
N GLU A 425 -3.13 -14.96 -25.72
CA GLU A 425 -4.56 -14.97 -25.43
C GLU A 425 -5.39 -15.55 -26.59
N ILE A 426 -5.04 -15.25 -27.85
CA ILE A 426 -5.70 -15.83 -29.02
C ILE A 426 -5.35 -17.31 -29.17
N GLU A 427 -4.09 -17.68 -28.98
CA GLU A 427 -3.68 -19.08 -29.10
C GLU A 427 -4.34 -19.95 -28.02
N LEU A 428 -4.46 -19.43 -26.80
CA LEU A 428 -5.23 -20.06 -25.74
C LEU A 428 -6.71 -20.19 -26.11
N SER A 429 -7.33 -19.13 -26.62
CA SER A 429 -8.72 -19.17 -27.06
C SER A 429 -8.95 -20.25 -28.13
N ARG A 430 -8.03 -20.37 -29.10
CA ARG A 430 -8.08 -21.37 -30.18
C ARG A 430 -7.95 -22.79 -29.64
N GLN A 431 -6.93 -23.07 -28.82
CA GLN A 431 -6.68 -24.42 -28.30
C GLN A 431 -7.75 -24.86 -27.30
N LEU A 432 -8.17 -23.98 -26.39
CA LEU A 432 -9.25 -24.27 -25.45
C LEU A 432 -10.59 -24.41 -26.18
N GLY A 433 -10.85 -23.63 -27.23
CA GLY A 433 -12.02 -23.78 -28.09
C GLY A 433 -12.04 -25.11 -28.85
N ALA A 434 -10.88 -25.62 -29.29
CA ALA A 434 -10.76 -26.95 -29.87
C ALA A 434 -10.99 -28.06 -28.82
N TRP A 435 -10.41 -27.91 -27.63
CA TRP A 435 -10.59 -28.84 -26.52
C TRP A 435 -12.04 -28.90 -26.03
N ALA A 436 -12.74 -27.76 -26.01
CA ALA A 436 -14.16 -27.66 -25.66
C ALA A 436 -15.04 -28.55 -26.56
N LYS A 437 -14.70 -28.73 -27.85
CA LYS A 437 -15.46 -29.60 -28.77
C LYS A 437 -15.30 -31.09 -28.46
N VAL A 438 -14.19 -31.48 -27.82
CA VAL A 438 -13.90 -32.86 -27.44
C VAL A 438 -14.60 -33.21 -26.12
N LEU A 439 -14.70 -32.24 -25.21
CA LEU A 439 -15.40 -32.38 -23.94
C LEU A 439 -16.90 -32.57 -24.14
N GLN A 440 -17.51 -33.39 -23.29
CA GLN A 440 -18.95 -33.61 -23.27
C GLN A 440 -19.59 -32.95 -22.04
N GLY A 441 -20.88 -32.62 -22.13
CA GLY A 441 -21.66 -32.08 -21.02
C GLY A 441 -21.46 -30.57 -20.76
N MET A 442 -21.77 -30.14 -19.54
CA MET A 442 -21.74 -28.71 -19.15
C MET A 442 -20.33 -28.12 -19.14
N GLU A 443 -19.30 -28.95 -18.96
CA GLU A 443 -17.90 -28.53 -18.95
C GLU A 443 -17.48 -27.92 -20.31
N SER A 444 -17.98 -28.47 -21.42
CA SER A 444 -17.72 -27.96 -22.78
C SER A 444 -18.14 -26.49 -22.93
N TYR A 445 -19.34 -26.14 -22.45
CA TYR A 445 -19.85 -24.77 -22.49
C TYR A 445 -19.01 -23.82 -21.63
N CYS A 446 -18.61 -24.27 -20.42
CA CYS A 446 -17.80 -23.46 -19.52
C CYS A 446 -16.40 -23.18 -20.09
N VAL A 447 -15.75 -24.19 -20.67
CA VAL A 447 -14.42 -24.05 -21.29
C VAL A 447 -14.48 -23.17 -22.53
N ARG A 448 -15.54 -23.28 -23.35
CA ARG A 448 -15.75 -22.39 -24.48
C ARG A 448 -15.92 -20.94 -24.05
N SER A 449 -16.73 -20.69 -23.03
CA SER A 449 -16.91 -19.36 -22.46
C SER A 449 -15.61 -18.80 -21.87
N PHE A 450 -14.77 -19.65 -21.26
CA PHE A 450 -13.42 -19.26 -20.81
C PHE A 450 -12.52 -18.85 -21.98
N ALA A 451 -12.52 -19.61 -23.07
CA ALA A 451 -11.77 -19.29 -24.29
C ALA A 451 -12.20 -17.95 -24.91
N GLU A 452 -13.51 -17.70 -24.95
CA GLU A 452 -14.07 -16.42 -25.44
C GLU A 452 -13.74 -15.25 -24.50
N ALA A 453 -13.60 -15.49 -23.19
CA ALA A 453 -13.21 -14.44 -22.23
C ALA A 453 -11.80 -13.91 -22.46
N LEU A 454 -10.84 -14.78 -22.85
CA LEU A 454 -9.44 -14.39 -23.03
C LEU A 454 -9.23 -13.40 -24.17
N GLU A 455 -10.12 -13.38 -25.15
CA GLU A 455 -10.04 -12.46 -26.28
C GLU A 455 -10.25 -11.00 -25.88
N VAL A 456 -10.75 -10.73 -24.66
CA VAL A 456 -10.89 -9.36 -24.15
C VAL A 456 -9.59 -8.56 -24.24
N ILE A 457 -8.43 -9.20 -24.06
CA ILE A 457 -7.13 -8.54 -24.12
C ILE A 457 -6.80 -8.03 -25.52
N PRO A 458 -6.78 -8.84 -26.59
CA PRO A 458 -6.58 -8.32 -27.94
C PRO A 458 -7.69 -7.35 -28.38
N TYR A 459 -8.94 -7.54 -27.95
CA TYR A 459 -10.02 -6.58 -28.20
C TYR A 459 -9.71 -5.20 -27.61
N THR A 460 -9.27 -5.15 -26.36
CA THR A 460 -8.98 -3.91 -25.63
C THR A 460 -7.69 -3.25 -26.10
N LEU A 461 -6.67 -4.04 -26.49
CA LEU A 461 -5.47 -3.51 -27.14
C LEU A 461 -5.80 -2.82 -28.47
N ALA A 462 -6.68 -3.40 -29.29
CA ALA A 462 -7.13 -2.77 -30.54
C ALA A 462 -7.99 -1.52 -30.27
N GLU A 463 -8.88 -1.57 -29.27
CA GLU A 463 -9.73 -0.45 -28.86
C GLU A 463 -8.89 0.75 -28.41
N ASN A 464 -7.93 0.53 -27.50
CA ASN A 464 -7.04 1.58 -26.99
C ASN A 464 -6.08 2.10 -28.08
N ALA A 465 -5.78 1.30 -29.10
CA ALA A 465 -5.01 1.72 -30.27
C ALA A 465 -5.83 2.55 -31.29
N GLY A 466 -7.16 2.66 -31.11
CA GLY A 466 -8.06 3.31 -32.08
C GLY A 466 -8.30 2.49 -33.35
N LEU A 467 -7.93 1.21 -33.35
CA LEU A 467 -8.19 0.27 -34.45
C LEU A 467 -9.60 -0.31 -34.31
N ASN A 468 -10.17 -0.83 -35.40
CA ASN A 468 -11.44 -1.54 -35.32
C ASN A 468 -11.21 -2.95 -34.71
N PRO A 469 -11.66 -3.21 -33.46
CA PRO A 469 -11.29 -4.43 -32.75
C PRO A 469 -11.82 -5.70 -33.43
N ILE A 470 -13.00 -5.63 -34.05
CA ILE A 470 -13.63 -6.79 -34.70
C ILE A 470 -12.78 -7.25 -35.88
N THR A 471 -12.32 -6.31 -36.71
CA THR A 471 -11.51 -6.63 -37.90
C THR A 471 -10.17 -7.23 -37.52
N ILE A 472 -9.47 -6.62 -36.55
CA ILE A 472 -8.15 -7.09 -36.09
C ILE A 472 -8.26 -8.45 -35.42
N VAL A 473 -9.19 -8.66 -34.49
CA VAL A 473 -9.31 -9.96 -33.80
C VAL A 473 -9.72 -11.07 -34.79
N THR A 474 -10.55 -10.76 -35.79
CA THR A 474 -10.92 -11.74 -36.83
C THR A 474 -9.73 -12.12 -37.70
N GLU A 475 -8.93 -11.15 -38.14
CA GLU A 475 -7.70 -11.42 -38.88
C GLU A 475 -6.69 -12.21 -38.02
N LEU A 476 -6.57 -11.85 -36.74
CA LEU A 476 -5.65 -12.51 -35.81
C LEU A 476 -6.02 -13.98 -35.57
N ARG A 477 -7.32 -14.28 -35.42
CA ARG A 477 -7.82 -15.66 -35.36
C ARG A 477 -7.49 -16.44 -36.63
N ASN A 478 -7.60 -15.82 -37.82
CA ASN A 478 -7.30 -16.48 -39.08
C ASN A 478 -5.81 -16.85 -39.19
N ARG A 479 -4.90 -15.95 -38.81
CA ARG A 479 -3.45 -16.23 -38.82
C ARG A 479 -3.05 -17.33 -37.83
N HIS A 480 -3.61 -17.31 -36.62
CA HIS A 480 -3.38 -18.40 -35.66
C HIS A 480 -3.99 -19.73 -36.13
N ALA A 481 -5.11 -19.70 -36.86
CA ALA A 481 -5.68 -20.89 -37.48
C ALA A 481 -4.77 -21.47 -38.59
N GLN A 482 -3.97 -20.63 -39.25
CA GLN A 482 -2.94 -21.04 -40.22
C GLN A 482 -1.66 -21.58 -39.55
N GLY A 483 -1.55 -21.53 -38.21
CA GLY A 483 -0.43 -22.05 -37.43
C GLY A 483 0.59 -21.00 -36.99
N GLU A 484 0.34 -19.71 -37.22
CA GLU A 484 1.22 -18.64 -36.76
C GLU A 484 0.98 -18.32 -35.27
N ILE A 485 1.73 -19.00 -34.39
CA ILE A 485 1.62 -18.86 -32.92
C ILE A 485 2.11 -17.48 -32.42
N ASN A 486 3.03 -16.85 -33.14
CA ASN A 486 3.67 -15.60 -32.74
C ASN A 486 3.00 -14.35 -33.36
N ALA A 487 1.91 -14.52 -34.10
CA ALA A 487 1.17 -13.41 -34.67
C ALA A 487 0.51 -12.61 -33.54
N GLY A 488 0.62 -11.29 -33.55
CA GLY A 488 -0.01 -10.44 -32.54
C GLY A 488 -0.20 -9.01 -33.01
N ILE A 489 -0.84 -8.20 -32.18
CA ILE A 489 -1.24 -6.84 -32.50
C ILE A 489 -0.05 -5.90 -32.29
N ASN A 490 0.49 -5.35 -33.38
CA ASN A 490 1.50 -4.31 -33.30
C ASN A 490 0.82 -2.94 -33.30
N VAL A 491 0.73 -2.36 -32.11
CA VAL A 491 0.07 -1.06 -31.89
C VAL A 491 0.82 0.10 -32.57
N ARG A 492 2.12 -0.04 -32.87
CA ARG A 492 2.90 1.01 -33.55
C ARG A 492 2.58 1.07 -35.04
N LYS A 493 2.42 -0.08 -35.69
CA LYS A 493 2.11 -0.21 -37.12
C LYS A 493 0.60 -0.25 -37.40
N GLY A 494 -0.21 -0.52 -36.39
CA GLY A 494 -1.67 -0.68 -36.54
C GLY A 494 -2.07 -1.94 -37.31
N GLN A 495 -1.19 -2.94 -37.37
CA GLN A 495 -1.37 -4.16 -38.17
C GLN A 495 -0.95 -5.39 -37.36
N ILE A 496 -1.34 -6.57 -37.85
CA ILE A 496 -0.90 -7.84 -37.29
C ILE A 496 0.43 -8.23 -37.90
N THR A 497 1.40 -8.50 -37.05
CA THR A 497 2.78 -8.86 -37.43
C THR A 497 3.30 -9.96 -36.52
N ASN A 498 4.41 -10.58 -36.89
CA ASN A 498 5.11 -11.50 -35.98
C ASN A 498 5.74 -10.71 -34.84
N ILE A 499 5.17 -10.83 -33.65
CA ILE A 499 5.53 -10.03 -32.47
C ILE A 499 6.91 -10.41 -31.93
N LEU A 500 7.34 -11.65 -32.15
CA LEU A 500 8.67 -12.10 -31.77
C LEU A 500 9.76 -11.35 -32.56
N GLU A 501 9.55 -11.14 -33.86
CA GLU A 501 10.47 -10.40 -34.74
C GLU A 501 10.51 -8.90 -34.40
N GLU A 502 9.39 -8.36 -33.95
CA GLU A 502 9.27 -6.97 -33.51
C GLU A 502 9.84 -6.73 -32.09
N ASN A 503 10.42 -7.77 -31.46
CA ASN A 503 11.04 -7.75 -30.13
C ASN A 503 10.08 -7.35 -29.00
N VAL A 504 8.78 -7.60 -29.15
CA VAL A 504 7.77 -7.35 -28.10
C VAL A 504 7.53 -8.67 -27.35
N ILE A 505 8.32 -8.88 -26.31
CA ILE A 505 8.37 -10.14 -25.55
C ILE A 505 7.99 -9.92 -24.09
N GLN A 506 7.36 -10.92 -23.48
CA GLN A 506 6.98 -10.90 -22.08
C GLN A 506 7.40 -12.20 -21.37
N PRO A 507 7.70 -12.16 -20.06
CA PRO A 507 8.00 -13.36 -19.29
C PRO A 507 6.78 -14.30 -19.20
N LEU A 508 7.01 -15.60 -19.33
CA LEU A 508 5.97 -16.62 -19.15
C LEU A 508 5.28 -16.53 -17.77
N LEU A 509 6.03 -16.14 -16.74
CA LEU A 509 5.51 -16.04 -15.38
C LEU A 509 4.34 -15.04 -15.29
N VAL A 510 4.39 -13.93 -16.03
CA VAL A 510 3.36 -12.88 -16.02
C VAL A 510 2.01 -13.45 -16.51
N SER A 511 1.98 -14.10 -17.67
CA SER A 511 0.74 -14.67 -18.21
C SER A 511 0.25 -15.89 -17.43
N THR A 512 1.16 -16.75 -16.96
CA THR A 512 0.77 -17.93 -16.16
C THR A 512 0.20 -17.54 -14.81
N SER A 513 0.79 -16.55 -14.13
CA SER A 513 0.25 -16.03 -12.87
C SER A 513 -1.07 -15.29 -13.09
N ALA A 514 -1.17 -14.47 -14.14
CA ALA A 514 -2.40 -13.72 -14.44
C ALA A 514 -3.61 -14.65 -14.63
N ILE A 515 -3.47 -15.70 -15.44
CA ILE A 515 -4.57 -16.66 -15.67
C ILE A 515 -4.92 -17.41 -14.39
N THR A 516 -3.91 -17.88 -13.65
CA THR A 516 -4.12 -18.65 -12.42
C THR A 516 -4.82 -17.81 -11.36
N LEU A 517 -4.31 -16.61 -11.08
CA LEU A 517 -4.84 -15.71 -10.06
C LEU A 517 -6.23 -15.19 -10.44
N ALA A 518 -6.45 -14.79 -11.69
CA ALA A 518 -7.76 -14.34 -12.16
C ALA A 518 -8.79 -15.46 -12.00
N THR A 519 -8.44 -16.68 -12.41
CA THR A 519 -9.35 -17.84 -12.30
C THR A 519 -9.68 -18.15 -10.85
N GLU A 520 -8.70 -18.20 -9.95
CA GLU A 520 -8.94 -18.45 -8.52
C GLU A 520 -9.80 -17.34 -7.88
N CYS A 521 -9.58 -16.08 -8.23
CA CYS A 521 -10.41 -14.97 -7.76
C CYS A 521 -11.88 -15.13 -8.20
N VAL A 522 -12.12 -15.45 -9.48
CA VAL A 522 -13.48 -15.70 -9.99
C VAL A 522 -14.13 -16.89 -9.29
N ARG A 523 -13.39 -17.98 -9.06
CA ARG A 523 -13.90 -19.14 -8.31
C ARG A 523 -14.31 -18.76 -6.89
N MET A 524 -13.54 -17.91 -6.20
CA MET A 524 -13.91 -17.42 -4.87
C MET A 524 -15.19 -16.60 -4.91
N ILE A 525 -15.32 -15.67 -5.87
CA ILE A 525 -16.53 -14.83 -6.02
C ILE A 525 -17.78 -15.68 -6.30
N LEU A 526 -17.68 -16.70 -7.16
CA LEU A 526 -18.81 -17.59 -7.47
C LEU A 526 -19.29 -18.42 -6.28
N LYS A 527 -18.40 -18.74 -5.35
CA LYS A 527 -18.73 -19.50 -4.14
C LYS A 527 -19.45 -18.68 -3.08
N ILE A 528 -19.38 -17.35 -3.15
CA ILE A 528 -20.13 -16.45 -2.25
C ILE A 528 -21.61 -16.53 -2.63
N ASP A 529 -22.44 -17.07 -1.74
CA ASP A 529 -23.89 -17.16 -1.91
C ASP A 529 -24.67 -16.15 -1.06
N ASP A 530 -24.09 -15.66 0.04
CA ASP A 530 -24.67 -14.62 0.88
C ASP A 530 -23.60 -13.67 1.45
N ILE A 531 -24.00 -12.43 1.75
CA ILE A 531 -23.13 -11.43 2.41
C ILE A 531 -23.78 -11.03 3.72
N ILE A 532 -23.23 -11.54 4.82
CA ILE A 532 -23.63 -11.15 6.17
C ILE A 532 -22.65 -10.07 6.66
N THR A 533 -23.07 -8.81 6.59
CA THR A 533 -22.26 -7.70 7.10
C THR A 533 -22.29 -7.71 8.63
N TYR A 534 -21.22 -8.22 9.25
CA TYR A 534 -21.00 -8.04 10.69
C TYR A 534 -20.42 -6.64 10.93
N GLY A 535 -21.29 -5.65 11.03
CA GLY A 535 -20.90 -4.36 11.54
C GLY A 535 -20.85 -4.42 13.06
N TYR A 536 -19.68 -4.16 13.64
CA TYR A 536 -19.68 -3.33 14.84
C TYR A 536 -20.31 -2.01 14.41
N LEU A 537 -21.63 -1.89 14.53
CA LEU A 537 -22.21 -0.59 14.84
C LEU A 537 -21.32 -0.04 15.95
N PRO A 538 -20.66 1.11 15.78
CA PRO A 538 -20.06 1.75 16.92
C PRO A 538 -21.20 1.87 17.93
N VAL A 539 -21.14 1.10 19.01
CA VAL A 539 -22.00 1.25 20.19
C VAL A 539 -21.53 2.53 20.90
N ILE A 540 -21.52 3.64 20.16
CA ILE A 540 -21.62 4.98 20.70
C ILE A 540 -23.12 5.27 20.62
N ARG A 541 -23.88 4.73 21.56
CA ARG A 541 -25.20 5.22 22.04
C ARG A 541 -25.92 4.13 22.80
N THR A 542 -25.77 4.21 24.12
CA THR A 542 -26.76 3.91 25.19
C THR A 542 -25.98 3.67 26.48
N GLY A 543 -24.97 2.79 26.45
CA GLY A 543 -24.18 2.44 27.64
C GLY A 543 -23.30 3.56 28.22
N SER A 544 -22.50 4.25 27.41
CA SER A 544 -21.54 5.26 27.95
C SER A 544 -22.20 6.55 28.41
N ILE A 545 -23.29 6.99 27.78
CA ILE A 545 -24.01 8.20 28.22
C ILE A 545 -24.91 7.87 29.41
N ALA A 546 -25.53 6.68 29.48
CA ALA A 546 -26.20 6.22 30.70
C ALA A 546 -25.21 6.10 31.87
N ARG A 547 -23.97 5.66 31.63
CA ARG A 547 -22.91 5.66 32.65
C ARG A 547 -22.48 7.07 33.06
N ILE A 548 -22.44 8.04 32.14
CA ILE A 548 -22.16 9.45 32.45
C ILE A 548 -23.31 10.05 33.28
N ILE A 549 -24.57 9.75 32.95
CA ILE A 549 -25.74 10.22 33.69
C ILE A 549 -25.84 9.54 35.06
N ILE A 550 -25.56 8.23 35.17
CA ILE A 550 -25.47 7.50 36.43
C ILE A 550 -24.30 8.03 37.27
N ALA A 551 -23.16 8.38 36.66
CA ALA A 551 -22.03 9.00 37.36
C ALA A 551 -22.36 10.43 37.84
N LEU A 552 -23.10 11.21 37.06
CA LEU A 552 -23.63 12.52 37.47
C LEU A 552 -24.63 12.40 38.62
N LEU A 553 -25.53 11.41 38.58
CA LEU A 553 -26.47 11.11 39.66
C LEU A 553 -25.78 10.55 40.91
N ALA A 554 -24.75 9.72 40.75
CA ALA A 554 -23.90 9.24 41.84
C ALA A 554 -23.08 10.38 42.46
N MET A 555 -22.58 11.31 41.66
CA MET A 555 -21.96 12.55 42.16
C MET A 555 -22.95 13.40 42.94
N CYS A 556 -24.19 13.55 42.47
CA CYS A 556 -25.24 14.22 43.25
C CYS A 556 -25.48 13.50 44.58
N ARG A 557 -25.52 12.15 44.59
CA ARG A 557 -25.68 11.35 45.82
C ARG A 557 -24.50 11.52 46.78
N SER A 558 -23.27 11.54 46.28
CA SER A 558 -22.07 11.79 47.08
C SER A 558 -22.05 13.21 47.64
N VAL A 559 -22.39 14.22 46.86
CA VAL A 559 -22.46 15.62 47.33
C VAL A 559 -23.49 15.77 48.46
N VAL A 560 -24.60 15.06 48.38
CA VAL A 560 -25.65 15.03 49.42
C VAL A 560 -25.20 14.32 50.70
N TYR A 561 -24.42 13.24 50.59
CA TYR A 561 -23.94 12.48 51.77
C TYR A 561 -22.70 13.08 52.45
N THR A 562 -21.87 13.83 51.72
CA THR A 562 -20.56 14.29 52.24
C THR A 562 -20.64 15.63 52.98
N PHE A 563 -21.73 16.39 52.85
CA PHE A 563 -21.88 17.72 53.44
C PHE A 563 -23.17 17.84 54.26
N PRO A 564 -23.12 17.65 55.60
CA PRO A 564 -24.30 17.66 56.47
C PRO A 564 -24.89 19.07 56.74
N HIS A 565 -24.27 20.12 56.22
CA HIS A 565 -24.73 21.50 56.41
C HIS A 565 -24.89 22.22 55.06
N TYR A 566 -26.14 22.62 54.83
CA TYR A 566 -26.79 23.23 53.67
C TYR A 566 -26.00 24.26 52.82
N ASP A 567 -26.20 24.20 51.50
CA ASP A 567 -26.37 25.36 50.62
C ASP A 567 -27.28 24.97 49.42
N VAL A 568 -28.61 25.06 49.61
CA VAL A 568 -29.67 24.70 48.61
C VAL A 568 -29.40 25.37 47.26
N THR A 569 -28.76 26.53 47.28
CA THR A 569 -28.40 27.35 46.12
C THR A 569 -27.49 26.61 45.13
N ARG A 570 -26.51 25.84 45.63
CA ARG A 570 -25.60 25.06 44.78
C ARG A 570 -26.26 23.82 44.20
N LEU A 571 -27.12 23.16 44.98
CA LEU A 571 -27.91 22.02 44.50
C LEU A 571 -28.88 22.45 43.39
N ARG A 572 -29.56 23.59 43.56
CA ARG A 572 -30.40 24.23 42.53
C ARG A 572 -29.62 24.53 41.25
N LEU A 573 -28.37 25.00 41.36
CA LEU A 573 -27.51 25.28 40.21
C LEU A 573 -27.19 24.00 39.42
N VAL A 574 -26.81 22.91 40.10
CA VAL A 574 -26.47 21.63 39.45
C VAL A 574 -27.69 21.04 38.74
N VAL A 575 -28.87 21.06 39.38
CA VAL A 575 -30.11 20.54 38.77
C VAL A 575 -30.55 21.40 37.58
N ARG A 576 -30.37 22.74 37.62
CA ARG A 576 -30.64 23.62 36.46
C ARG A 576 -29.68 23.37 35.29
N VAL A 577 -28.40 23.12 35.55
CA VAL A 577 -27.43 22.77 34.51
C VAL A 577 -27.78 21.43 33.86
N ALA A 578 -28.21 20.44 34.65
CA ALA A 578 -28.68 19.16 34.12
C ALA A 578 -29.94 19.31 33.26
N TYR A 579 -30.90 20.14 33.66
CA TYR A 579 -32.10 20.46 32.86
C TYR A 579 -31.73 21.12 31.52
N ALA A 580 -30.83 22.10 31.53
CA ALA A 580 -30.38 22.79 30.31
C ALA A 580 -29.65 21.84 29.34
N LEU A 581 -28.84 20.91 29.86
CA LEU A 581 -28.16 19.91 29.04
C LEU A 581 -29.16 18.93 28.38
N LEU A 582 -30.19 18.51 29.10
CA LEU A 582 -31.24 17.61 28.57
C LEU A 582 -32.11 18.26 27.48
N GLN A 583 -32.26 19.59 27.50
CA GLN A 583 -32.97 20.34 26.45
C GLN A 583 -32.10 20.68 25.23
N SER A 584 -30.80 20.40 25.27
CA SER A 584 -29.91 20.64 24.13
C SER A 584 -30.37 19.86 22.90
N GLU A 585 -30.40 20.52 21.74
CA GLU A 585 -30.83 19.96 20.46
C GLU A 585 -30.03 18.70 20.09
N THR A 586 -28.77 18.64 20.50
CA THR A 586 -27.87 17.51 20.34
C THR A 586 -28.38 16.27 21.09
N VAL A 587 -28.88 16.44 22.32
CA VAL A 587 -29.38 15.35 23.18
C VAL A 587 -30.74 14.83 22.68
N LEU A 588 -31.63 15.74 22.26
CA LEU A 588 -32.92 15.41 21.66
C LEU A 588 -32.80 14.61 20.35
N ARG A 589 -31.80 14.92 19.52
CA ARG A 589 -31.47 14.14 18.31
C ARG A 589 -30.85 12.77 18.62
N ILE A 590 -30.24 12.60 19.79
CA ILE A 590 -29.58 11.35 20.19
C ILE A 590 -30.58 10.33 20.76
N PHE A 591 -31.46 10.75 21.66
CA PHE A 591 -32.35 9.85 22.43
C PHE A 591 -33.79 9.80 21.92
N GLY A 592 -34.18 10.72 21.03
CA GLY A 592 -35.56 10.81 20.54
C GLY A 592 -36.52 11.43 21.57
N LYS A 593 -37.54 12.14 21.06
CA LYS A 593 -38.41 13.01 21.86
C LYS A 593 -39.17 12.32 23.01
N LYS A 594 -39.44 11.01 22.91
CA LYS A 594 -40.24 10.28 23.91
C LYS A 594 -39.44 9.96 25.18
N GLU A 595 -38.21 9.49 25.04
CA GLU A 595 -37.37 9.10 26.19
C GLU A 595 -36.88 10.35 26.94
N THR A 596 -36.43 11.38 26.21
CA THR A 596 -36.03 12.65 26.81
C THR A 596 -37.17 13.32 27.59
N SER A 597 -38.42 13.20 27.12
CA SER A 597 -39.59 13.73 27.82
C SER A 597 -39.85 13.05 29.18
N GLY A 598 -39.52 11.77 29.32
CA GLY A 598 -39.63 11.05 30.60
C GLY A 598 -38.64 11.61 31.63
N PHE A 599 -37.37 11.72 31.25
CA PHE A 599 -36.32 12.29 32.12
C PHE A 599 -36.55 13.76 32.44
N LEU A 600 -37.03 14.55 31.48
CA LEU A 600 -37.34 15.97 31.70
C LEU A 600 -38.39 16.15 32.82
N LYS A 601 -39.43 15.30 32.84
CA LYS A 601 -40.48 15.34 33.89
C LYS A 601 -39.95 15.02 35.28
N VAL A 602 -38.96 14.12 35.39
CA VAL A 602 -38.34 13.79 36.68
C VAL A 602 -37.52 14.97 37.20
N VAL A 603 -36.72 15.59 36.32
CA VAL A 603 -35.92 16.78 36.68
C VAL A 603 -36.81 17.99 36.99
N GLU A 604 -37.95 18.16 36.30
CA GLU A 604 -38.94 19.20 36.62
C GLU A 604 -39.59 18.99 37.99
N ARG A 605 -39.93 17.74 38.34
CA ARG A 605 -40.45 17.42 39.68
C ARG A 605 -39.42 17.69 40.78
N MET A 606 -38.14 17.38 40.53
CA MET A 606 -37.05 17.72 41.45
C MET A 606 -36.88 19.23 41.60
N LEU A 607 -36.96 20.01 40.52
CA LEU A 607 -36.91 21.47 40.57
C LEU A 607 -38.11 22.08 41.29
N MET A 608 -39.31 21.53 41.11
CA MET A 608 -40.51 21.95 41.86
C MET A 608 -40.34 21.65 43.36
N ALA A 609 -39.93 20.44 43.72
CA ALA A 609 -39.68 20.08 45.12
C ALA A 609 -38.61 20.96 45.78
N LEU A 610 -37.56 21.34 45.04
CA LEU A 610 -36.50 22.25 45.50
C LEU A 610 -36.93 23.72 45.57
N ASN A 611 -38.01 24.11 44.87
CA ASN A 611 -38.56 25.47 44.91
C ASN A 611 -39.64 25.64 45.98
N ASP A 612 -40.40 24.58 46.28
CA ASP A 612 -41.46 24.57 47.32
C ASP A 612 -40.89 24.40 48.74
N SER A 613 -39.63 23.94 48.88
CA SER A 613 -38.95 23.80 50.17
C SER A 613 -38.32 25.11 50.64
N ASN A 614 -39.13 25.95 51.29
CA ASN A 614 -38.65 26.86 52.34
C ASN A 614 -38.86 26.14 53.67
N ASP A 615 -37.76 25.67 54.26
CA ASP A 615 -37.63 25.03 55.58
C ASP A 615 -38.13 23.58 55.75
N GLU A 616 -37.18 22.73 56.18
CA GLU A 616 -37.32 21.42 56.84
C GLU A 616 -38.21 20.34 56.19
N LEU A 617 -37.70 19.65 55.16
CA LEU A 617 -38.03 18.24 54.92
C LEU A 617 -36.89 17.34 55.43
N SER A 618 -37.22 16.34 56.23
CA SER A 618 -36.28 15.28 56.62
C SER A 618 -35.80 14.50 55.39
N MET A 619 -34.50 14.22 55.35
CA MET A 619 -33.83 13.56 54.21
C MET A 619 -34.48 12.23 53.79
N ASP A 620 -35.08 11.50 54.74
CA ASP A 620 -35.79 10.24 54.49
C ASP A 620 -37.05 10.42 53.63
N GLY A 621 -37.76 11.56 53.77
CA GLY A 621 -38.93 11.88 52.94
C GLY A 621 -38.55 12.26 51.51
N PHE A 622 -37.39 12.90 51.35
CA PHE A 622 -36.84 13.28 50.04
C PHE A 622 -36.31 12.06 49.27
N GLU A 623 -35.63 11.13 49.95
CA GLU A 623 -35.13 9.89 49.34
C GLU A 623 -36.29 8.98 48.86
N GLN A 624 -37.39 8.90 49.62
CA GLN A 624 -38.59 8.15 49.21
C GLN A 624 -39.33 8.76 48.00
N GLN A 625 -39.33 10.09 47.86
CA GLN A 625 -39.95 10.73 46.69
C GLN A 625 -39.11 10.57 45.42
N ILE A 626 -37.78 10.56 45.54
CA ILE A 626 -36.87 10.29 44.42
C ILE A 626 -37.00 8.83 43.97
N LEU A 627 -37.06 7.88 44.90
CA LEU A 627 -37.23 6.45 44.60
C LEU A 627 -38.61 6.11 44.00
N LYS A 628 -39.67 6.87 44.31
CA LYS A 628 -40.99 6.72 43.66
C LYS A 628 -41.06 7.35 42.26
N GLY A 629 -40.11 8.20 41.90
CA GLY A 629 -40.02 8.86 40.59
C GLY A 629 -39.17 8.10 39.56
N PHE A 630 -38.20 7.31 40.01
CA PHE A 630 -37.56 6.23 39.25
C PHE A 630 -38.54 5.08 39.04
#